data_AF-A0A2V7BCI2-F1
#
_entry.id   AF-A0A2V7BCI2-F1
#
_cell.length_a   1.000
_cell.length_b   1.000
_cell.length_c   1.000
_cell.angle_alpha   90.00
_cell.angle_beta   90.00
_cell.angle_gamma   90.00
#
_symmetry.space_group_name_H-M   'P 1'
#
loop_
_entity.id
_entity.type
_entity.pdbx_description
1 polymer ?
#
loop_
_entity_poly.entity_id
_entity_poly.type
_entity_poly.pdbx_seq_one_letter_code
_entity_poly.pdbx_strand_id
1 'polypeptide(L)' 'MPSEETRRVLKLFGVAVTNLEDAIDRKAPLDEIMKWDAEVAERTRETLALVDRLRSRRIA' A
#
# COMPACT_ATOMS: atom_id res chain seq x y z
N MET A 1 -8.92 3.17 19.49
CA MET A 1 -8.80 3.77 18.15
C MET A 1 -7.54 3.24 17.47
N PRO A 2 -7.54 3.06 16.13
CA PRO A 2 -6.31 2.74 15.41
C PRO A 2 -5.29 3.87 15.59
N SER A 3 -4.00 3.52 15.66
CA SER A 3 -2.93 4.51 15.74
C SER A 3 -2.88 5.36 14.47
N GLU A 4 -2.30 6.56 14.58
CA GLU A 4 -2.03 7.41 13.40
C GLU A 4 -1.15 6.69 12.37
N GLU A 5 -0.19 5.88 12.84
CA GLU A 5 0.64 5.02 11.97
C GLU A 5 -0.21 4.03 11.16
N THR A 6 -1.13 3.30 11.81
CA THR A 6 -2.04 2.37 11.12
C THR A 6 -2.87 3.08 10.06
N ARG A 7 -3.45 4.24 10.38
CA ARG A 7 -4.24 5.01 9.41
C ARG A 7 -3.39 5.48 8.23
N ARG A 8 -2.17 5.96 8.50
CA ARG A 8 -1.25 6.43 7.48
C ARG A 8 -0.86 5.31 6.50
N VAL A 9 -0.44 4.16 7.00
CA VAL A 9 -0.03 3.02 6.16
C VAL A 9 -1.17 2.56 5.25
N LEU A 10 -2.37 2.35 5.83
CA LEU A 10 -3.52 1.88 5.06
C LEU A 10 -3.98 2.91 4.02
N LYS A 11 -3.94 4.21 4.35
CA LYS A 11 -4.27 5.27 3.40
C LYS A 11 -3.31 5.28 2.21
N LEU A 12 -2.00 5.21 2.47
CA LEU A 12 -0.99 5.22 1.41
C LEU A 12 -1.09 3.99 0.51
N PHE A 13 -1.33 2.82 1.09
CA PHE A 13 -1.59 1.60 0.32
C PHE A 13 -2.82 1.76 -0.59
N GLY A 14 -3.95 2.25 -0.05
CA GLY A 14 -5.16 2.50 -0.83
C GLY A 14 -4.93 3.46 -2.00
N VAL A 15 -4.23 4.58 -1.75
CA VAL A 15 -3.89 5.55 -2.81
C VAL A 15 -3.00 4.94 -3.89
N ALA A 16 -2.01 4.13 -3.52
CA ALA A 16 -1.13 3.47 -4.49
C ALA A 16 -1.91 2.53 -5.41
N VAL A 17 -2.83 1.74 -4.83
CA VAL A 17 -3.69 0.81 -5.61
C VAL A 17 -4.59 1.60 -6.56
N THR A 18 -5.25 2.66 -6.09
CA THR A 18 -6.13 3.46 -6.95
C THR A 18 -5.38 4.17 -8.07
N ASN A 19 -4.14 4.60 -7.83
CA ASN A 19 -3.31 5.22 -8.88
C ASN A 19 -2.89 4.20 -9.94
N LEU A 20 -2.56 2.97 -9.54
CA LEU A 20 -2.25 1.90 -10.48
C LEU A 20 -3.49 1.53 -11.32
N GLU A 21 -4.65 1.39 -10.67
CA GLU A 21 -5.94 1.13 -11.34
C GLU A 21 -6.26 2.23 -12.37
N ASP A 22 -6.20 3.50 -11.97
CA ASP A 22 -6.43 4.63 -12.88
C ASP A 22 -5.44 4.64 -14.05
N ALA A 23 -4.15 4.37 -13.81
CA ALA A 23 -3.14 4.30 -14.85
C ALA A 23 -3.42 3.17 -15.87
N ILE A 24 -3.89 2.02 -15.40
CA ILE A 24 -4.29 0.90 -16.25
C ILE A 24 -5.55 1.26 -17.06
N ASP A 25 -6.57 1.80 -16.42
CA ASP A 25 -7.87 2.12 -17.02
C ASP A 25 -7.73 3.16 -18.14
N ARG A 26 -6.91 4.18 -17.91
CA ARG A 26 -6.62 5.21 -18.92
C ARG A 26 -5.56 4.80 -19.95
N LYS A 27 -5.07 3.55 -19.90
CA LYS A 27 -4.02 3.01 -20.78
C LYS A 27 -2.78 3.90 -20.81
N ALA A 28 -2.29 4.27 -19.62
CA ALA A 28 -1.09 5.07 -19.47
C ALA A 28 0.13 4.38 -20.10
N PRO A 29 1.20 5.15 -20.41
CA PRO A 29 2.49 4.58 -20.80
C PRO A 29 3.01 3.52 -19.82
N LEU A 30 3.75 2.53 -20.35
CA LEU A 30 4.23 1.39 -19.57
C LEU A 30 5.12 1.80 -18.38
N ASP A 31 5.99 2.78 -18.57
CA ASP A 31 6.86 3.33 -17.52
C ASP A 31 6.06 3.92 -16.36
N GLU A 32 4.93 4.56 -16.65
CA GLU A 32 4.03 5.06 -15.62
C GLU A 32 3.33 3.93 -14.87
N ILE A 33 2.82 2.92 -15.57
CA ILE A 33 2.20 1.74 -14.95
C ILE A 33 3.23 1.03 -14.05
N MET A 34 4.46 0.83 -14.55
CA MET A 34 5.54 0.20 -13.78
C MET A 34 5.92 0.99 -12.53
N LYS A 35 5.87 2.32 -12.59
CA LYS A 35 6.09 3.17 -11.41
C LYS A 35 5.03 2.90 -10.33
N TRP A 36 3.75 2.87 -10.71
CA TRP A 36 2.67 2.63 -9.75
C TRP A 36 2.65 1.19 -9.24
N ASP A 37 3.02 0.22 -10.08
CA ASP A 37 3.21 -1.18 -9.69
C ASP A 37 4.30 -1.31 -8.61
N ALA A 38 5.45 -0.65 -8.81
CA ALA A 38 6.53 -0.63 -7.82
C ALA A 38 6.09 0.01 -6.48
N GLU A 39 5.33 1.11 -6.53
CA GLU A 39 4.77 1.76 -5.35
C GLU A 39 3.79 0.84 -4.60
N VAL A 40 2.89 0.14 -5.31
CA VAL A 40 1.98 -0.84 -4.70
C VAL A 40 2.77 -1.97 -4.03
N ALA A 41 3.82 -2.48 -4.69
CA ALA A 41 4.68 -3.51 -4.12
C ALA A 41 5.37 -3.04 -2.82
N GLU A 42 5.83 -1.79 -2.77
CA GLU A 42 6.40 -1.20 -1.56
C GLU A 42 5.36 -1.08 -0.43
N ARG A 43 4.20 -0.49 -0.71
CA ARG A 43 3.14 -0.29 0.31
C ARG A 43 2.54 -1.61 0.79
N THR A 44 2.54 -2.64 -0.06
CA THR A 44 2.18 -4.01 0.34
C THR A 44 3.13 -4.54 1.42
N ARG A 45 4.45 -4.41 1.22
CA ARG A 45 5.45 -4.82 2.23
C ARG A 45 5.26 -4.10 3.55
N GLU A 46 4.99 -2.79 3.52
CA GLU A 46 4.74 -2.01 4.75
C GLU A 46 3.46 -2.46 5.47
N THR A 47 2.41 -2.75 4.72
CA THR A 47 1.14 -3.24 5.27
C THR A 47 1.30 -4.60 5.93
N LEU A 48 2.04 -5.51 5.29
CA LEU A 48 2.38 -6.81 5.88
C LEU A 48 3.19 -6.64 7.17
N ALA A 49 4.21 -5.79 7.15
CA ALA A 49 5.02 -5.52 8.34
C ALA A 49 4.19 -4.91 9.49
N LEU A 50 3.20 -4.05 9.18
CA LEU A 50 2.25 -3.53 10.17
C LEU A 50 1.41 -4.67 10.78
N VAL A 51 0.86 -5.56 9.95
CA VAL A 51 0.07 -6.71 10.41
C VAL A 51 0.90 -7.63 11.30
N ASP A 52 2.15 -7.91 10.92
CA ASP A 52 3.06 -8.73 11.73
C ASP A 52 3.34 -8.10 13.08
N ARG A 53 3.62 -6.78 13.13
CA ARG A 53 3.79 -6.05 14.40
C ARG A 53 2.54 -6.12 15.28
N LEU A 54 1.34 -6.03 14.69
CA LEU A 54 0.09 -6.13 15.43
C LEU A 54 -0.16 -7.54 15.97
N ARG A 55 0.16 -8.59 15.19
CA ARG A 55 0.06 -9.99 15.63
C ARG A 55 1.03 -10.29 16.77
N SER A 56 2.27 -9.82 16.69
CA SER A 56 3.26 -10.04 17.75
C SER A 56 2.83 -9.42 19.09
N ARG A 57 2.12 -8.27 19.07
CA ARG A 57 1.54 -7.68 20.29
C ARG A 57 0.41 -8.50 20.91
N ARG A 58 -0.28 -9.35 20.12
CA ARG A 58 -1.37 -10.20 20.60
C ARG A 58 -0.87 -11.51 21.23
N ILE A 59 0.37 -11.90 20.93
CA ILE A 59 1.00 -13.13 21.43
C ILE A 59 1.88 -12.86 22.67
N ALA A 60 2.13 -11.58 23.00
CA ALA A 60 2.82 -11.14 24.21
C ALA A 60 1.87 -10.92 25.39
#